data_AF-A0AAE8QBP7-F1
#
_entry.id   AF-A0AAE8QBP7-F1
#
_cell.length_a   1.000
_cell.length_b   1.000
_cell.length_c   1.000
_cell.angle_alpha   90.00
_cell.angle_beta   90.00
_cell.angle_gamma   90.00
#
_symmetry.space_group_name_H-M   'P 1'
#
loop_
_entity.id
_entity.type
_entity.pdbx_description
1 polymer ?
#
loop_
_entity_poly.entity_id
_entity_poly.type
_entity_poly.pdbx_seq_one_letter_code
_entity_poly.pdbx_strand_id
1 'polypeptide(L)' 'MSSSGGPLLARSQKHDDRPEIDPGVPVLVADRSGPLGLALKSGNFGAPDFFAKALGRIAGHE' A
#
# COMPACT_ATOMS: atom_id res chain seq x y z
N MET A 1 -15.41 2.18 32.89
CA MET A 1 -14.23 1.77 32.11
C MET A 1 -14.66 0.68 31.14
N SER A 2 -15.10 1.05 29.94
CA SER A 2 -15.38 0.10 28.88
C SER A 2 -14.91 0.72 27.58
N SER A 3 -13.79 0.24 27.07
CA SER A 3 -13.37 0.48 25.70
C SER A 3 -13.07 -0.89 25.14
N SER A 4 -14.05 -1.41 24.39
CA SER A 4 -13.98 -2.66 23.66
C SER A 4 -12.87 -2.56 22.61
N GLY A 5 -11.74 -3.20 22.87
CA GLY A 5 -10.74 -3.52 21.85
C GLY A 5 -11.29 -4.58 20.90
N GLY A 6 -12.17 -4.18 19.97
CA GLY A 6 -12.53 -5.02 18.84
C GLY A 6 -11.34 -5.16 17.89
N PRO A 7 -11.18 -6.29 17.17
CA PRO A 7 -10.06 -6.49 16.27
C PRO A 7 -10.07 -5.39 15.21
N LEU A 8 -8.99 -4.61 15.15
CA LEU A 8 -8.76 -3.61 14.11
C LEU A 8 -8.63 -4.36 12.78
N LEU A 9 -9.73 -4.55 12.06
CA LEU A 9 -9.71 -5.12 10.72
C LEU A 9 -8.93 -4.13 9.83
N ALA A 10 -7.67 -4.42 9.55
CA ALA A 10 -6.85 -3.67 8.63
C ALA A 10 -7.50 -3.76 7.23
N ARG A 11 -8.22 -2.71 6.83
CA ARG A 11 -8.80 -2.62 5.49
C ARG A 11 -7.76 -2.02 4.57
N SER A 12 -7.29 -2.82 3.61
CA SER A 12 -6.49 -2.32 2.50
C SER A 12 -7.43 -1.56 1.56
N GLN A 13 -7.21 -0.25 1.42
CA GLN A 13 -7.98 0.59 0.51
C GLN A 13 -7.10 0.97 -0.68
N LYS A 14 -7.58 0.67 -1.89
CA LYS A 14 -7.07 1.30 -3.11
C LYS A 14 -7.45 2.78 -3.03
N HIS A 15 -6.46 3.66 -3.12
CA HIS A 15 -6.72 5.09 -3.32
C HIS A 15 -6.79 5.34 -4.83
N ASP A 16 -7.95 5.74 -5.34
CA ASP A 16 -8.14 6.03 -6.76
C ASP A 16 -7.31 7.24 -7.23
N ASP A 17 -6.92 8.13 -6.29
CA ASP A 17 -6.09 9.30 -6.57
C ASP A 17 -4.58 9.01 -6.57
N ARG A 18 -4.14 7.77 -6.28
CA ARG A 18 -2.71 7.43 -6.26
C ARG A 18 -2.24 6.74 -7.53
N PRO A 19 -1.09 7.18 -8.08
CA PRO A 19 -0.55 6.61 -9.30
C PRO A 19 -0.06 5.17 -9.06
N GLU A 20 -0.35 4.29 -10.01
CA GLU A 20 0.10 2.88 -9.98
C GLU A 20 1.64 2.79 -9.98
N ILE A 21 2.18 1.82 -9.26
CA ILE A 21 3.63 1.58 -9.18
C ILE A 21 4.18 1.17 -10.55
N ASP A 22 3.47 0.25 -11.21
CA ASP A 22 3.66 -0.23 -12.58
C ASP A 22 2.26 -0.57 -13.13
N PRO A 23 2.07 -0.75 -14.46
CA PRO A 23 0.76 -1.04 -15.04
C PRO A 23 0.05 -2.21 -14.35
N GLY A 24 -1.12 -1.93 -13.75
CA GLY A 24 -1.93 -2.91 -13.03
C GLY A 24 -1.47 -3.20 -11.59
N VAL A 25 -0.49 -2.46 -11.06
CA VAL A 25 -0.02 -2.60 -9.67
C VAL A 25 -0.37 -1.33 -8.88
N PRO A 26 -1.51 -1.32 -8.17
CA PRO A 26 -1.94 -0.15 -7.41
C PRO A 26 -1.06 0.07 -6.17
N VAL A 27 -0.99 1.33 -5.72
CA VAL A 27 -0.49 1.66 -4.38
C VAL A 27 -1.60 1.38 -3.36
N LEU A 28 -1.29 0.57 -2.35
CA LEU A 28 -2.22 0.24 -1.27
C LEU A 28 -1.76 0.87 0.03
N VAL A 29 -2.71 1.39 0.81
CA VAL A 29 -2.47 1.78 2.19
C VAL A 29 -3.49 1.11 3.09
N ALA A 30 -2.97 0.50 4.14
CA ALA A 30 -3.76 -0.01 5.24
C ALA A 30 -3.53 0.88 6.47
N ASP A 31 -4.58 1.05 7.27
CA ASP A 31 -4.46 1.64 8.59
C ASP A 31 -4.40 0.52 9.63
N ARG A 32 -3.23 0.35 10.24
CA ARG A 32 -3.01 -0.60 11.34
C ARG A 32 -2.18 0.09 12.43
N SER A 33 -2.88 0.79 13.32
CA SER A 33 -2.25 1.61 14.36
C SER A 33 -1.28 2.67 13.77
N GLY A 34 -1.56 3.14 12.55
CA GLY A 34 -0.67 3.98 11.75
C GLY A 34 -0.68 3.59 10.26
N PRO A 35 -0.22 4.49 9.36
CA PRO A 35 -0.21 4.24 7.92
C PRO A 35 0.81 3.17 7.55
N LEU A 36 0.34 2.10 6.89
CA LEU A 36 1.17 1.05 6.32
C LEU A 36 0.99 1.03 4.80
N GLY A 37 2.03 1.41 4.07
CA GLY A 37 2.05 1.29 2.61
C GLY A 37 2.43 -0.12 2.16
N LEU A 38 1.73 -0.63 1.15
CA LEU A 38 1.89 -1.97 0.62
C LEU A 38 2.00 -1.94 -0.90
N ALA A 39 2.95 -2.71 -1.45
CA ALA A 39 3.08 -3.00 -2.87
C ALA A 39 2.94 -4.52 -3.07
N LEU A 40 1.87 -4.96 -3.73
CA LEU A 40 1.61 -6.38 -3.98
C LEU A 40 1.87 -6.71 -5.45
N LYS A 41 3.05 -7.29 -5.74
CA LYS A 41 3.38 -7.76 -7.10
C LYS A 41 3.19 -9.27 -7.22
N SER A 42 2.71 -9.73 -8.37
CA SER A 42 2.82 -11.15 -8.73
C SER A 42 4.28 -11.49 -9.07
N GLY A 43 4.70 -12.74 -8.81
CA GLY A 43 6.10 -13.16 -8.86
C GLY A 43 6.86 -12.79 -10.14
N ASN A 44 6.18 -12.76 -11.29
CA ASN A 44 6.78 -12.55 -12.62
C ASN A 44 6.43 -11.20 -13.30
N PHE A 45 5.74 -10.29 -12.61
CA PHE A 45 5.44 -8.95 -13.13
C PHE A 45 6.35 -7.87 -12.54
N GLY A 46 6.44 -6.75 -13.26
CA GLY A 46 7.14 -5.53 -12.86
C GLY A 46 8.41 -5.28 -13.65
N ALA A 47 8.75 -4.01 -13.84
CA ALA A 47 10.00 -3.58 -14.44
C ALA A 47 11.20 -3.87 -13.51
N PRO A 48 12.44 -3.89 -14.03
CA PRO A 48 13.64 -4.13 -13.21
C PRO A 48 13.81 -3.16 -12.02
N ASP A 49 13.19 -1.98 -12.11
CA ASP A 49 13.21 -0.91 -11.10
C ASP A 49 11.97 -0.87 -10.19
N PHE A 50 11.12 -1.91 -10.23
CA PHE A 50 9.84 -1.99 -9.50
C PHE A 50 9.96 -1.61 -8.01
N PHE A 51 10.98 -2.11 -7.31
CA PHE A 51 11.13 -1.85 -5.88
C PHE A 51 11.48 -0.39 -5.57
N ALA A 52 12.27 0.26 -6.44
CA ALA A 52 12.62 1.67 -6.28
C ALA A 52 11.39 2.56 -6.49
N LYS A 53 10.61 2.28 -7.55
CA LYS A 53 9.31 2.92 -7.80
C LYS A 53 8.35 2.72 -6.63
N ALA A 54 8.20 1.48 -6.16
CA ALA A 54 7.31 1.15 -5.05
C ALA A 54 7.65 1.95 -3.79
N LEU A 55 8.94 2.05 -3.45
CA LEU A 55 9.39 2.80 -2.29
C LEU A 55 9.09 4.30 -2.45
N GLY A 56 9.41 4.90 -3.60
CA GLY A 56 9.12 6.31 -3.87
C GLY A 56 7.63 6.64 -3.73
N ARG A 57 6.77 5.80 -4.33
CA ARG A 57 5.31 5.98 -4.31
C ARG A 57 4.67 5.74 -2.94
N ILE A 58 5.18 4.76 -2.18
CA ILE A 58 4.65 4.44 -0.84
C ILE A 58 5.07 5.51 0.17
N ALA A 59 6.32 5.92 0.14
CA ALA A 59 6.85 6.88 1.11
C ALA A 59 6.54 8.35 0.74
N GLY A 60 5.90 8.59 -0.41
CA GLY A 60 5.46 9.93 -0.83
C GLY A 60 6.62 10.84 -1.22
N HIS A 61 7.70 10.28 -1.76
CA HIS A 61 8.87 11.03 -2.23
C HIS A 61 8.78 11.42 -3.71
N GLU A 62 7.62 11.24 -4.34
CA GLU A 62 7.30 11.68 -5.70
C GLU A 62 6.06 12.57 -5.70
#